data_AF-A0A959JMC5-F1
#
_entry.id   AF-A0A959JMC5-F1
#
_cell.length_a   1.000
_cell.length_b   1.000
_cell.length_c   1.000
_cell.angle_alpha   90.00
_cell.angle_beta   90.00
_cell.angle_gamma   90.00
#
_symmetry.space_group_name_H-M   'P 1'
#
loop_
_entity.id
_entity.type
_entity.pdbx_description
1 polymer ?
#
loop_
_entity_poly.entity_id
_entity_poly.type
_entity_poly.pdbx_seq_one_letter_code
_entity_poly.pdbx_strand_id
1 'polypeptide(L)'
;MRLIFFFILIITIQNLEGQNLFSQQEEALAFDCDVMMHAYESRFRLQAHTNFKEKFLQVLHENGSYSYPFDSLKWISKLTPEDGAFRIFTWEISVSDS
;
A
#
# COMPACT_ATOMS: atom_id res chain seq x y z
N MET A 1 -21.73 -9.61 32.40
CA MET A 1 -22.04 -8.60 31.36
C MET A 1 -21.06 -7.43 31.34
N ARG A 2 -20.67 -6.85 32.48
CA ARG A 2 -19.75 -5.70 32.57
C ARG A 2 -18.29 -6.00 32.12
N LEU A 3 -17.82 -7.24 32.27
CA LEU A 3 -16.49 -7.68 31.78
C LEU A 3 -16.44 -7.92 30.25
N ILE A 4 -17.54 -8.42 29.67
CA ILE A 4 -17.63 -8.72 28.23
C ILE A 4 -17.58 -7.42 27.42
N PHE A 5 -18.25 -6.38 27.90
CA PHE A 5 -18.22 -5.05 27.29
C PHE A 5 -16.81 -4.44 27.28
N PHE A 6 -16.03 -4.69 28.34
CA PHE A 6 -14.65 -4.26 28.45
C PHE A 6 -13.73 -4.98 27.45
N PHE A 7 -13.98 -6.27 27.22
CA PHE A 7 -13.24 -7.06 26.23
C PHE A 7 -13.52 -6.62 24.79
N ILE A 8 -14.77 -6.31 24.46
CA ILE A 8 -15.15 -5.77 23.14
C ILE A 8 -14.48 -4.41 22.89
N LEU A 9 -14.41 -3.55 23.91
CA LEU A 9 -13.78 -2.24 23.80
C LEU A 9 -12.28 -2.34 23.50
N ILE A 10 -11.56 -3.26 24.14
CA ILE A 10 -10.12 -3.48 23.90
C ILE A 10 -9.86 -3.96 22.47
N ILE A 11 -10.69 -4.86 21.94
CA ILE A 11 -10.56 -5.36 20.56
C ILE A 11 -10.76 -4.23 19.53
N THR A 12 -11.68 -3.29 19.78
CA THR A 12 -11.90 -2.15 18.85
C THR A 12 -10.72 -1.18 18.79
N ILE A 13 -10.00 -0.97 19.89
CA ILE A 13 -8.87 -0.02 19.94
C ILE A 13 -7.67 -0.56 19.14
N GLN A 14 -7.40 -1.88 19.21
CA GLN A 14 -6.27 -2.49 18.47
C GLN A 14 -6.41 -2.38 16.95
N ASN A 15 -7.65 -2.34 16.43
CA ASN A 15 -7.90 -2.19 15.00
C ASN A 15 -7.72 -0.75 14.50
N LEU A 16 -7.78 0.26 15.40
CA LEU A 16 -7.63 1.66 15.03
C LEU A 16 -6.18 2.04 14.70
N GLU A 17 -5.21 1.49 15.44
CA GLU A 17 -3.78 1.79 15.25
C GLU A 17 -3.24 1.20 13.94
N GLY A 18 -3.67 -0.01 13.57
CA GLY A 18 -3.24 -0.66 12.33
C GLY A 18 -3.66 0.10 11.06
N GLN A 19 -4.88 0.67 11.04
CA GLN A 19 -5.33 1.47 9.90
C GLN A 19 -4.54 2.77 9.73
N ASN A 20 -4.10 3.38 10.84
CA ASN A 20 -3.32 4.62 10.79
C ASN A 20 -1.91 4.38 10.25
N LEU A 21 -1.29 3.24 10.59
CA LEU A 21 0.02 2.86 10.07
C LEU A 21 0.00 2.63 8.56
N PHE A 22 -0.92 1.79 8.08
CA PHE A 22 -1.02 1.49 6.65
C PHE A 22 -1.36 2.74 5.82
N SER A 23 -2.18 3.65 6.36
CA SER A 23 -2.48 4.92 5.68
C SER A 23 -1.24 5.80 5.48
N GLN A 24 -0.37 5.90 6.48
CA GLN A 24 0.87 6.68 6.36
C GLN A 24 1.87 6.04 5.39
N GLN A 25 1.99 4.70 5.44
CA GLN A 25 2.83 3.97 4.51
C GLN A 25 2.32 4.08 3.07
N GLU A 26 1.01 4.00 2.89
CA GLU A 26 0.37 4.15 1.58
C GLU A 26 0.58 5.56 1.00
N GLU A 27 0.54 6.61 1.82
CA GLU A 27 0.85 7.96 1.38
C GLU A 27 2.29 8.06 0.84
N ALA A 28 3.25 7.47 1.53
CA ALA A 28 4.65 7.42 1.08
C ALA A 28 4.81 6.62 -0.22
N LEU A 29 4.06 5.52 -0.37
CA LEU A 29 4.02 4.73 -1.61
C LEU A 29 3.38 5.51 -2.76
N ALA A 30 2.28 6.21 -2.51
CA ALA A 30 1.58 7.01 -3.50
C ALA A 30 2.45 8.15 -4.04
N PHE A 31 3.28 8.75 -3.18
CA PHE A 31 4.29 9.70 -3.60
C PHE A 31 5.30 9.08 -4.58
N ASP A 32 5.87 7.90 -4.26
CA ASP A 32 6.80 7.24 -5.17
C ASP A 32 6.12 6.85 -6.50
N CYS A 33 4.85 6.41 -6.46
CA CYS A 33 4.06 6.15 -7.67
C CYS A 33 3.89 7.40 -8.55
N ASP A 34 3.66 8.56 -7.94
CA ASP A 34 3.52 9.82 -8.67
C ASP A 34 4.84 10.21 -9.35
N VAL A 35 5.97 10.08 -8.65
CA VAL A 35 7.30 10.32 -9.20
C VAL A 35 7.63 9.33 -10.32
N MET A 36 7.28 8.05 -10.17
CA MET A 36 7.44 7.01 -11.20
C MET A 36 6.75 7.38 -12.52
N MET A 37 5.58 8.02 -12.46
CA MET A 37 4.80 8.37 -13.64
C MET A 37 5.18 9.73 -14.24
N HIS A 38 5.47 10.73 -13.39
CA HIS A 38 5.55 12.12 -13.83
C HIS A 38 6.96 12.72 -13.82
N ALA A 39 7.95 12.09 -13.20
CA ALA A 39 9.29 12.68 -13.17
C ALA A 39 9.84 12.83 -14.59
N TYR A 40 10.42 14.00 -14.86
CA TYR A 40 10.94 14.35 -16.19
C TYR A 40 12.06 13.40 -16.65
N GLU A 41 13.02 13.14 -15.76
CA GLU A 41 14.17 12.27 -16.07
C GLU A 41 13.91 10.82 -15.64
N SER A 42 14.25 9.89 -16.54
CA SER A 42 14.19 8.44 -16.36
C SER A 42 14.92 7.98 -15.10
N ARG A 43 16.05 8.61 -14.74
CA ARG A 43 16.78 8.28 -13.52
C ARG A 43 15.92 8.43 -12.26
N PHE A 44 15.08 9.46 -12.19
CA PHE A 44 14.23 9.70 -11.02
C PHE A 44 13.05 8.74 -11.01
N ARG A 45 12.48 8.41 -12.17
CA ARG A 45 11.45 7.37 -12.28
C ARG A 45 11.98 6.00 -11.85
N LEU A 46 13.19 5.64 -12.28
CA LEU A 46 13.86 4.38 -11.91
C LEU A 46 14.22 4.33 -10.42
N GLN A 47 14.66 5.45 -9.85
CA GLN A 47 14.92 5.54 -8.41
C GLN A 47 13.62 5.40 -7.60
N ALA A 48 12.57 6.13 -7.97
CA ALA A 48 11.25 6.03 -7.34
C ALA A 48 10.66 4.62 -7.46
N HIS A 49 10.82 3.97 -8.62
CA HIS A 49 10.45 2.57 -8.82
C HIS A 49 11.14 1.63 -7.83
N THR A 50 12.44 1.82 -7.62
CA THR A 50 13.21 0.97 -6.72
C THR A 50 12.75 1.17 -5.27
N ASN A 51 12.58 2.42 -4.85
CA ASN A 51 12.05 2.78 -3.54
C ASN A 51 10.63 2.24 -3.31
N PHE A 52 9.74 2.44 -4.28
CA PHE A 52 8.37 1.95 -4.24
C PHE A 52 8.35 0.44 -4.05
N LYS A 53 9.07 -0.31 -4.90
CA LYS A 53 9.12 -1.77 -4.85
C LYS A 53 9.59 -2.27 -3.47
N GLU A 54 10.65 -1.70 -2.92
CA GLU A 54 11.19 -2.12 -1.63
C GLU A 54 10.23 -1.82 -0.48
N LYS A 55 9.69 -0.59 -0.41
CA LYS A 55 8.70 -0.21 0.60
C LYS A 55 7.43 -1.04 0.47
N PHE A 56 6.94 -1.25 -0.74
CA PHE A 56 5.68 -1.97 -0.96
C PHE A 56 5.81 -3.44 -0.56
N LEU A 57 6.94 -4.09 -0.87
CA LEU A 57 7.22 -5.44 -0.38
C LEU A 57 7.24 -5.51 1.16
N GLN A 58 7.85 -4.52 1.83
CA GLN A 58 7.84 -4.45 3.29
C GLN A 58 6.41 -4.34 3.83
N VAL A 59 5.60 -3.43 3.29
CA VAL A 59 4.21 -3.22 3.69
C VAL A 59 3.35 -4.47 3.44
N LEU A 60 3.56 -5.16 2.32
CA LEU A 60 2.84 -6.40 2.01
C LEU A 60 3.18 -7.55 2.98
N HIS A 61 4.36 -7.53 3.61
CA HIS A 61 4.77 -8.52 4.62
C HIS A 61 4.16 -8.24 6.00
N GLU A 62 3.56 -7.07 6.23
CA GLU A 62 2.94 -6.73 7.50
C GLU A 62 1.60 -7.46 7.72
N ASN A 63 1.31 -7.79 8.98
CA ASN A 63 0.05 -8.44 9.34
C ASN A 63 -1.14 -7.51 9.04
N GLY A 64 -2.13 -8.03 8.30
CA GLY A 64 -3.31 -7.26 7.91
C GLY A 64 -3.16 -6.51 6.59
N SER A 65 -2.00 -6.58 5.93
CA SER A 65 -1.76 -5.99 4.60
C SER A 65 -2.77 -6.49 3.56
N TYR A 66 -3.13 -7.78 3.61
CA TYR A 66 -4.15 -8.35 2.72
C TYR A 66 -5.52 -7.69 2.91
N SER A 67 -5.90 -7.34 4.14
CA SER A 67 -7.19 -6.70 4.42
C SER A 67 -7.21 -5.23 4.06
N TYR A 68 -6.06 -4.55 4.10
CA TYR A 68 -5.94 -3.15 3.74
C TYR A 68 -6.17 -2.96 2.22
N PRO A 69 -6.99 -1.99 1.78
CA PRO A 69 -7.42 -1.92 0.39
C PRO A 69 -6.36 -1.36 -0.56
N PHE A 70 -5.49 -0.46 -0.12
CA PHE A 70 -4.56 0.31 -0.96
C PHE A 70 -5.26 1.08 -2.10
N ASP A 71 -6.17 2.00 -1.78
CA ASP A 71 -6.97 2.75 -2.78
C ASP A 71 -6.30 4.07 -3.22
N SER A 72 -5.29 4.55 -2.52
CA SER A 72 -4.53 5.76 -2.85
C SER A 72 -3.45 5.54 -3.91
N LEU A 73 -3.09 4.28 -4.20
CA LEU A 73 -2.11 3.90 -5.23
C LEU A 73 -2.70 4.00 -6.66
N LYS A 74 -2.97 5.22 -7.12
CA LYS A 74 -3.68 5.50 -8.39
C LYS A 74 -2.97 5.03 -9.67
N TRP A 75 -1.64 4.94 -9.62
CA TRP A 75 -0.80 4.57 -10.79
C TRP A 75 -0.48 3.08 -10.86
N ILE A 76 -1.05 2.29 -9.95
CA ILE A 76 -0.82 0.86 -9.84
C ILE A 76 -2.14 0.14 -10.14
N SER A 77 -2.09 -0.89 -10.98
CA SER A 77 -3.24 -1.75 -11.24
C SER A 77 -3.36 -2.80 -10.14
N LYS A 78 -4.58 -3.03 -9.66
CA LYS A 78 -4.94 -3.99 -8.60
C LYS A 78 -5.99 -4.94 -9.12
N LEU A 79 -5.65 -6.23 -9.22
CA LEU A 79 -6.56 -7.30 -9.62
C LEU A 79 -6.82 -8.25 -8.45
N THR A 80 -8.10 -8.49 -8.16
CA THR A 80 -8.55 -9.42 -7.12
C THR A 80 -9.48 -10.46 -7.77
N PRO A 81 -9.21 -11.76 -7.63
CA PRO A 81 -10.10 -12.83 -8.10
C PRO A 81 -11.39 -12.85 -7.28
N GLU A 82 -12.46 -13.46 -7.83
CA GLU A 82 -13.77 -13.55 -7.18
C GLU A 82 -13.73 -14.28 -5.82
N ASP A 83 -12.81 -15.23 -5.67
CA ASP A 83 -12.63 -16.01 -4.43
C ASP A 83 -11.84 -15.25 -3.35
N GLY A 84 -11.24 -14.10 -3.68
CA GLY A 84 -10.40 -13.34 -2.76
C GLY A 84 -9.20 -14.14 -2.24
N ALA A 85 -8.66 -15.09 -3.00
CA ALA A 85 -7.52 -15.89 -2.52
C ALA A 85 -6.19 -15.12 -2.53
N PHE A 86 -6.02 -14.17 -3.45
CA PHE A 86 -4.80 -13.37 -3.60
C PHE A 86 -5.11 -12.00 -4.21
N ARG A 87 -4.10 -11.14 -4.33
CA ARG A 87 -4.18 -9.91 -5.13
C ARG A 87 -2.94 -9.80 -6.00
N ILE A 88 -3.11 -9.33 -7.22
CA ILE A 88 -2.01 -9.03 -8.13
C ILE A 88 -1.92 -7.52 -8.28
N PHE A 89 -0.73 -6.99 -8.02
CA PHE A 89 -0.40 -5.58 -8.26
C PHE A 89 0.56 -5.50 -9.44
N THR A 90 0.26 -4.63 -10.41
CA THR A 90 1.10 -4.41 -11.58
C THR A 90 1.28 -2.93 -11.86
N TRP A 91 2.43 -2.55 -12.40
CA TRP A 91 2.75 -1.20 -12.81
C TRP A 91 3.76 -1.21 -13.94
N GLU A 92 3.87 -0.08 -14.63
CA GLU A 92 4.81 0.14 -15.72
C GLU A 92 5.63 1.40 -15.45
N ILE A 93 6.84 1.46 -16.03
CA ILE A 93 7.72 2.63 -15.91
C ILE A 93 8.34 2.94 -17.27
N SER A 94 8.37 4.22 -17.65
CA SER A 94 9.08 4.67 -18.83
C SER A 94 10.58 4.82 -18.53
N VAL A 95 11.42 4.05 -19.23
CA VAL A 95 12.88 4.06 -19.04
C VAL A 95 13.62 5.01 -19.99
N SER A 96 12.93 5.56 -21.00
CA SER A 96 13.52 6.53 -21.93
C SER A 96 13.19 7.96 -21.52
N ASP A 97 14.15 8.85 -21.69
CA ASP A 97 13.90 10.29 -21.72
C ASP A 97 13.33 10.62 -23.10
N SER A 98 12.01 10.49 -23.24
CA SER A 98 11.28 10.85 -24.46
C SER A 98 11.05 12.34 -24.54
#